data_AF-A0AAW1X537-F1
#
_entry.id   AF-A0AAW1X537-F1
#
_cell.length_a   1.000
_cell.length_b   1.000
_cell.length_c   1.000
_cell.angle_alpha   90.00
_cell.angle_beta   90.00
_cell.angle_gamma   90.00
#
_symmetry.space_group_name_H-M   'P 1'
#
loop_
_entity.id
_entity.type
_entity.pdbx_description
1 polymer ?
#
loop_
_entity_poly.entity_id
_entity_poly.type
_entity_poly.pdbx_seq_one_letter_code
_entity_poly.pdbx_strand_id
1 'polypeptide(L)'
;MSLAPNDVHQNQIQFALERGIPAYLGVLGTKRLPYPSRSFELAHCSRCRIDWLQRDGILLLELDRLLRPGGYFAYSSPEAYAQDEEDLKIWREMSALVERICNLGVSMEACISLYSDHDHREKGSGLAPWPARLTTPPPRLADFGYSNEMFEKDMELWRHRVENYWNLLSPKIESNTLRNVMDMKANMGSFAAALKDKDVWVMNVVPEDGPNTLKLIYDRGLIGSIHNWCEAYSTYPRTYDLLHAWLVFSDLEKKELVAVSDSSSDSDQDGDNVVLIIQKKIWLTSDSLRDSE
;
A
#
# COMPACT_ATOMS: atom_id res chain seq x y z
N MET A 1 -4.71 -0.45 -7.98
CA MET A 1 -3.51 0.36 -7.67
C MET A 1 -2.62 0.38 -8.90
N SER A 2 -2.18 1.56 -9.32
CA SER A 2 -1.32 1.74 -10.49
C SER A 2 0.15 1.88 -10.09
N LEU A 3 1.06 1.33 -10.88
CA LEU A 3 2.51 1.41 -10.68
C LEU A 3 3.14 2.01 -11.92
N ALA A 4 3.98 3.03 -11.73
CA ALA A 4 4.75 3.60 -12.82
C ALA A 4 6.16 4.00 -12.34
N PRO A 5 7.17 3.90 -13.22
CA PRO A 5 8.51 4.39 -12.94
C PRO A 5 8.52 5.93 -12.84
N ASN A 6 9.52 6.47 -12.14
CA ASN A 6 9.87 7.87 -12.27
C ASN A 6 10.75 8.06 -13.52
N ASP A 7 10.14 8.00 -14.71
CA ASP A 7 10.81 8.14 -16.00
C ASP A 7 10.50 9.49 -16.66
N VAL A 8 10.86 9.68 -17.93
CA VAL A 8 10.60 10.93 -18.68
C VAL A 8 9.11 11.29 -18.79
N HIS A 9 8.19 10.37 -18.48
CA HIS A 9 6.75 10.58 -18.47
C HIS A 9 6.26 11.03 -17.08
N GLN A 10 7.03 11.91 -16.41
CA GLN A 10 7.01 12.34 -15.00
C GLN A 10 5.66 12.80 -14.40
N ASN A 11 4.48 12.57 -14.99
CA ASN A 11 3.20 13.02 -14.43
C ASN A 11 2.11 11.94 -14.43
N GLN A 12 2.38 10.70 -14.85
CA GLN A 12 1.34 9.66 -14.94
C GLN A 12 0.69 9.33 -13.59
N ILE A 13 1.51 9.22 -12.54
CA ILE A 13 1.02 8.97 -11.17
C ILE A 13 0.25 10.18 -10.65
N GLN A 14 0.74 11.41 -10.89
CA GLN A 14 0.01 12.63 -10.51
C GLN A 14 -1.39 12.66 -11.12
N PHE A 15 -1.52 12.37 -12.41
CA PHE A 15 -2.82 12.34 -13.09
C PHE A 15 -3.77 11.27 -12.55
N ALA A 16 -3.25 10.12 -12.14
CA ALA A 16 -4.04 9.05 -11.51
C ALA A 16 -4.54 9.50 -10.14
N LEU A 17 -3.67 10.06 -9.30
CA LEU A 17 -3.99 10.54 -7.96
C LEU A 17 -5.00 11.70 -7.97
N GLU A 18 -4.87 12.64 -8.92
CA GLU A 18 -5.83 13.75 -9.11
C GLU A 18 -7.24 13.26 -9.50
N ARG A 19 -7.33 12.03 -10.04
CA ARG A 19 -8.59 11.35 -10.39
C ARG A 19 -9.06 10.37 -9.32
N GLY A 20 -8.42 10.36 -8.15
CA GLY A 20 -8.76 9.43 -7.07
C GLY A 20 -8.38 7.97 -7.36
N ILE A 21 -7.50 7.73 -8.34
CA ILE A 21 -6.98 6.40 -8.65
C ILE A 21 -5.71 6.20 -7.83
N PRO A 22 -5.68 5.20 -6.92
CA PRO A 22 -4.49 4.96 -6.12
C PRO A 22 -3.31 4.54 -7.00
N ALA A 23 -2.21 5.27 -6.88
CA ALA A 23 -1.03 5.08 -7.71
C ALA A 23 0.25 5.28 -6.88
N TYR A 24 1.30 4.53 -7.22
CA TYR A 24 2.55 4.49 -6.47
C TYR A 24 3.75 4.46 -7.43
N LEU A 25 4.84 5.11 -7.04
CA LEU A 25 6.10 5.11 -7.80
C LEU A 25 6.83 3.78 -7.59
N GLY A 26 7.02 3.02 -8.67
CA GLY A 26 7.64 1.71 -8.58
C GLY A 26 8.10 1.19 -9.94
N VAL A 27 9.19 0.41 -9.95
CA VAL A 27 9.75 -0.20 -11.15
C VAL A 27 9.78 -1.71 -10.98
N LEU A 28 9.00 -2.42 -11.78
CA LEU A 28 9.07 -3.88 -11.90
C LEU A 28 10.24 -4.22 -12.84
N GLY A 29 11.46 -4.33 -12.29
CA GLY A 29 12.63 -4.62 -13.12
C GLY A 29 13.96 -4.80 -12.39
N THR A 30 14.16 -4.16 -11.24
CA THR A 30 15.46 -4.23 -10.51
C THR A 30 15.37 -4.77 -9.10
N LYS A 31 14.19 -4.68 -8.46
CA LYS A 31 13.95 -5.15 -7.09
C LYS A 31 12.60 -5.87 -7.01
N ARG A 32 12.48 -6.76 -6.03
CA ARG A 32 11.21 -7.36 -5.60
C ARG A 32 10.24 -6.25 -5.20
N LEU A 33 8.98 -6.33 -5.62
CA LEU A 33 7.98 -5.35 -5.23
C LEU A 33 7.74 -5.43 -3.71
N PRO A 34 7.46 -4.29 -3.04
CA PRO A 34 7.32 -4.23 -1.59
C PRO A 34 6.03 -4.90 -1.08
N TYR A 35 5.23 -5.48 -1.98
CA TYR A 35 3.96 -6.09 -1.64
C TYR A 35 4.14 -7.52 -1.15
N PRO A 36 3.36 -7.93 -0.13
CA PRO A 36 3.32 -9.31 0.33
C PRO A 36 2.93 -10.28 -0.78
N SER A 37 3.23 -11.57 -0.59
CA SER A 37 2.68 -12.58 -1.51
C SER A 37 1.16 -12.64 -1.43
N ARG A 38 0.52 -13.01 -2.54
CA ARG A 38 -0.93 -13.19 -2.64
C ARG A 38 -1.71 -11.92 -2.25
N SER A 39 -1.24 -10.77 -2.71
CA SER A 39 -1.85 -9.46 -2.42
C SER A 39 -2.91 -9.07 -3.45
N PHE A 40 -2.78 -9.53 -4.69
CA PHE A 40 -3.61 -9.08 -5.81
C PHE A 40 -4.41 -10.22 -6.44
N GLU A 41 -5.61 -9.93 -6.92
CA GLU A 41 -6.45 -10.85 -7.68
C GLU A 41 -6.25 -10.70 -9.20
N LEU A 42 -5.78 -9.53 -9.64
CA LEU A 42 -5.49 -9.21 -11.04
C LEU A 42 -4.24 -8.32 -11.11
N ALA A 43 -3.33 -8.68 -12.01
CA ALA A 43 -2.26 -7.81 -12.47
C ALA A 43 -2.50 -7.50 -13.96
N HIS A 44 -2.41 -6.23 -14.34
CA HIS A 44 -2.60 -5.81 -15.72
C HIS A 44 -1.41 -4.96 -16.16
N CYS A 45 -0.88 -5.28 -17.34
CA CYS A 45 0.10 -4.47 -18.05
C CYS A 45 -0.43 -4.23 -19.46
N SER A 46 -0.64 -2.95 -19.79
CA SER A 46 -0.91 -2.53 -21.17
C SER A 46 0.32 -1.89 -21.76
N ARG A 47 0.99 -2.57 -22.71
CA ARG A 47 2.22 -2.13 -23.37
C ARG A 47 3.25 -1.50 -22.43
N CYS A 48 3.48 -2.13 -21.27
CA CYS A 48 4.29 -1.55 -20.18
C CYS A 48 5.80 -1.53 -20.45
N ARG A 49 6.27 -2.00 -21.62
CA ARG A 49 7.70 -2.06 -22.01
C ARG A 49 8.59 -2.75 -20.98
N ILE A 50 8.00 -3.64 -20.18
CA ILE A 50 8.72 -4.48 -19.24
C ILE A 50 9.25 -5.68 -20.02
N ASP A 51 10.56 -5.95 -19.89
CA ASP A 51 11.14 -7.18 -20.41
C ASP A 51 10.76 -8.35 -19.47
N TRP A 52 9.65 -9.00 -19.80
CA TRP A 52 9.12 -10.14 -19.08
C TRP A 52 9.94 -11.43 -19.26
N LEU A 53 10.81 -11.47 -20.26
CA LEU A 53 11.64 -12.63 -20.60
C LEU A 53 12.99 -12.61 -19.89
N GLN A 54 13.36 -11.46 -19.31
CA GLN A 54 14.62 -11.32 -18.60
C GLN A 54 14.81 -12.40 -17.52
N ARG A 55 16.05 -12.89 -17.40
CA ARG A 55 16.47 -13.86 -16.37
C ARG A 55 15.49 -15.03 -16.24
N ASP A 56 15.16 -15.65 -17.38
CA ASP A 56 14.25 -16.80 -17.48
C ASP A 56 12.86 -16.57 -16.86
N GLY A 57 12.35 -15.33 -16.94
CA GLY A 57 11.00 -15.00 -16.46
C GLY A 57 10.93 -14.63 -14.99
N ILE A 58 12.01 -14.10 -14.39
CA ILE A 58 12.03 -13.68 -12.99
C ILE A 58 10.88 -12.73 -12.63
N LEU A 59 10.44 -11.88 -13.56
CA LEU A 59 9.33 -10.96 -13.34
C LEU A 59 7.96 -11.64 -13.39
N LEU A 60 7.82 -12.71 -14.18
CA LEU A 60 6.62 -13.55 -14.18
C LEU A 60 6.49 -14.30 -12.86
N LEU A 61 7.61 -14.74 -12.29
CA LEU A 61 7.65 -15.35 -10.95
C LEU A 61 7.32 -14.36 -9.84
N GLU A 62 7.77 -13.11 -9.98
CA GLU A 62 7.37 -12.04 -9.05
C GLU A 62 5.87 -11.75 -9.15
N LEU A 63 5.29 -11.77 -10.35
CA LEU A 63 3.84 -11.68 -10.53
C LEU A 63 3.10 -12.87 -9.89
N ASP A 64 3.57 -14.10 -10.11
CA ASP A 64 2.99 -15.31 -9.50
C ASP A 64 2.99 -15.20 -7.97
N ARG A 65 4.11 -14.77 -7.37
CA ARG A 65 4.21 -14.52 -5.93
C ARG A 65 3.16 -13.53 -5.45
N LEU A 66 2.91 -12.46 -6.21
CA LEU A 66 1.99 -11.38 -5.86
C LEU A 66 0.53 -11.73 -6.05
N LEU A 67 0.22 -12.58 -7.02
CA LEU A 67 -1.15 -12.98 -7.32
C LEU A 67 -1.65 -14.01 -6.29
N ARG A 68 -2.92 -13.88 -5.91
CA ARG A 68 -3.63 -14.90 -5.13
C ARG A 68 -3.83 -16.14 -6.01
N PRO A 69 -3.92 -17.36 -5.42
CA PRO A 69 -4.33 -18.54 -6.18
C PRO A 69 -5.64 -18.27 -6.93
N GLY A 70 -5.66 -18.53 -8.24
CA GLY A 70 -6.79 -18.22 -9.13
C GLY A 70 -6.85 -16.76 -9.62
N GLY A 71 -5.84 -15.94 -9.28
CA GLY A 71 -5.68 -14.60 -9.82
C GLY A 71 -5.24 -14.59 -11.28
N TYR A 72 -5.39 -13.45 -11.94
CA TYR A 72 -5.16 -13.30 -13.37
C TYR A 72 -3.99 -12.34 -13.65
N PHE A 73 -3.20 -12.65 -14.66
CA PHE A 73 -2.32 -11.69 -15.30
C PHE A 73 -2.83 -11.40 -16.70
N ALA A 74 -3.08 -10.14 -16.99
CA ALA A 74 -3.47 -9.66 -18.30
C ALA A 74 -2.33 -8.83 -18.90
N TYR A 75 -1.76 -9.33 -20.00
CA TYR A 75 -0.88 -8.56 -20.87
C TYR A 75 -1.67 -8.14 -22.10
N SER A 76 -1.74 -6.83 -22.36
CA SER A 76 -2.49 -6.28 -23.49
C SER A 76 -1.69 -5.24 -24.26
N SER A 77 -2.06 -5.00 -25.51
CA SER A 77 -1.60 -3.86 -26.31
C SER A 77 -2.82 -3.11 -26.87
N PRO A 78 -2.81 -1.77 -26.97
CA PRO A 78 -3.87 -1.04 -27.64
C PRO A 78 -4.07 -1.51 -29.08
N GLU A 79 -5.30 -1.48 -29.59
CA GLU A 79 -5.65 -1.99 -30.93
C GLU A 79 -4.78 -1.38 -32.05
N ALA A 80 -4.38 -0.12 -31.91
CA ALA A 80 -3.48 0.57 -32.84
C ALA A 80 -2.12 -0.14 -33.04
N TYR A 81 -1.72 -1.02 -32.11
CA TYR A 81 -0.47 -1.78 -32.14
C TYR A 81 -0.70 -3.29 -32.24
N ALA A 82 -1.92 -3.75 -32.54
CA ALA A 82 -2.23 -5.19 -32.62
C ALA A 82 -1.41 -5.94 -33.68
N GLN A 83 -0.93 -5.23 -34.71
CA GLN A 83 -0.11 -5.76 -35.81
C GLN A 83 1.39 -5.44 -35.65
N ASP A 84 1.80 -4.86 -34.51
CA ASP A 84 3.19 -4.57 -34.25
C ASP A 84 3.98 -5.89 -34.09
N GLU A 85 4.97 -6.11 -34.96
CA GLU A 85 5.73 -7.37 -34.99
C GLU A 85 6.50 -7.61 -33.70
N GLU A 86 6.94 -6.55 -33.01
CA GLU A 86 7.67 -6.64 -31.75
C GLU A 86 6.72 -7.09 -30.62
N ASP A 87 5.54 -6.46 -30.51
CA ASP A 87 4.51 -6.86 -29.53
C ASP A 87 4.07 -8.33 -29.75
N LEU A 88 3.88 -8.75 -31.00
CA LEU A 88 3.51 -10.14 -31.35
C LEU A 88 4.63 -11.14 -31.02
N LYS A 89 5.89 -10.76 -31.24
CA LYS A 89 7.04 -11.59 -30.88
C LYS A 89 7.13 -11.76 -29.36
N ILE A 90 7.04 -10.66 -28.61
CA ILE A 90 7.05 -10.69 -27.14
C ILE A 90 5.92 -11.57 -26.63
N TRP A 91 4.71 -11.43 -27.16
CA TRP A 91 3.56 -12.26 -26.79
C TRP A 91 3.82 -13.76 -26.97
N ARG A 92 4.36 -14.17 -28.12
CA ARG A 92 4.66 -15.58 -28.41
C ARG A 92 5.73 -16.13 -27.48
N GLU A 93 6.81 -15.37 -27.28
CA GLU A 93 7.92 -15.79 -26.41
C GLU A 93 7.48 -15.88 -24.94
N MET A 94 6.69 -14.91 -24.47
CA MET A 94 6.11 -14.93 -23.12
C MET A 94 5.17 -16.12 -22.94
N SER A 95 4.29 -16.38 -23.91
CA SER A 95 3.36 -17.52 -23.87
C SER A 95 4.12 -18.84 -23.77
N ALA A 96 5.15 -19.03 -24.60
CA ALA A 96 5.99 -20.22 -24.56
C ALA A 96 6.76 -20.36 -23.24
N LEU A 97 7.19 -19.25 -22.63
CA LEU A 97 7.86 -19.27 -21.33
C LEU A 97 6.90 -19.68 -20.20
N VAL A 98 5.70 -19.09 -20.18
CA VAL A 98 4.66 -19.44 -19.19
C VAL A 98 4.28 -20.92 -19.33
N GLU A 99 4.09 -21.43 -20.55
CA GLU A 99 3.82 -22.85 -20.78
C GLU A 99 4.94 -23.74 -20.23
N ARG A 100 6.22 -23.37 -20.41
CA ARG A 100 7.35 -24.11 -19.83
C ARG A 100 7.32 -24.08 -18.30
N ILE A 101 7.13 -22.91 -17.70
CA ILE A 101 7.07 -22.74 -16.24
C ILE A 101 5.95 -23.61 -15.65
N CYS A 102 4.76 -23.59 -16.27
CA CYS A 102 3.61 -24.37 -15.82
C CYS A 102 3.77 -25.88 -16.03
N ASN A 103 4.33 -26.32 -17.17
CA ASN A 103 4.49 -27.74 -17.49
C ASN A 103 5.60 -28.43 -16.69
N LEU A 104 6.62 -27.69 -16.26
CA LEU A 104 7.77 -28.29 -15.59
C LEU A 104 7.54 -28.64 -14.12
N GLY A 105 6.43 -28.23 -13.48
CA GLY A 105 6.21 -28.48 -12.06
C GLY A 105 7.44 -28.14 -11.21
N VAL A 106 8.18 -27.09 -11.60
CA VAL A 106 9.51 -26.80 -11.05
C VAL A 106 9.32 -26.56 -9.57
N SER A 107 9.79 -27.50 -8.74
CA SER A 107 10.09 -27.21 -7.34
C SER A 107 11.30 -26.28 -7.35
N MET A 108 11.01 -24.99 -7.50
CA MET A 108 12.02 -23.96 -7.33
C MET A 108 12.38 -23.94 -5.85
N GLU A 109 13.64 -24.23 -5.53
CA GLU A 109 14.19 -23.95 -4.22
C GLU A 109 14.23 -22.43 -4.08
N ALA A 110 13.15 -21.87 -3.55
CA ALA A 110 13.00 -20.44 -3.48
C ALA A 110 13.98 -19.88 -2.44
N CYS A 111 14.82 -18.91 -2.83
CA CYS A 111 15.37 -17.92 -1.89
C CYS A 111 14.27 -16.94 -1.40
N ILE A 112 13.02 -17.40 -1.38
CA ILE A 112 11.86 -16.73 -0.81
C ILE A 112 11.63 -17.45 0.51
N SER A 113 11.58 -16.68 1.60
CA SER A 113 11.29 -17.18 2.94
C SER A 113 10.20 -18.25 2.90
N LEU A 114 10.53 -19.47 3.36
CA LEU A 114 9.57 -20.56 3.51
C LEU A 114 8.35 -20.01 4.28
N TYR A 115 7.18 -20.10 3.65
CA TYR A 115 5.92 -19.66 4.22
C TYR A 115 5.49 -20.62 5.34
N SER A 116 4.73 -20.14 6.31
CA SER A 116 4.17 -21.00 7.35
C SER A 116 3.16 -21.98 6.74
N ASP A 117 3.07 -23.19 7.27
CA ASP A 117 2.08 -24.21 6.82
C ASP A 117 0.62 -23.72 6.92
N HIS A 118 0.38 -22.65 7.68
CA HIS A 118 -0.91 -21.98 7.78
C HIS A 118 -1.38 -21.37 6.45
N ASP A 119 -0.45 -20.77 5.67
CA ASP A 119 -0.75 -20.15 4.37
C ASP A 119 -1.23 -21.17 3.32
N HIS A 120 -0.99 -22.47 3.52
CA HIS A 120 -1.37 -23.53 2.56
C HIS A 120 -2.73 -24.19 2.84
N ARG A 121 -3.39 -23.92 3.98
CA ARG A 121 -4.62 -24.64 4.36
C ARG A 121 -5.86 -24.24 3.59
N GLU A 122 -5.98 -22.99 3.15
CA GLU A 122 -7.19 -22.50 2.48
C GLU A 122 -6.97 -22.36 0.97
N LYS A 123 -7.49 -23.33 0.20
CA LYS A 123 -7.44 -23.37 -1.28
C LYS A 123 -8.39 -22.35 -1.93
N GLY A 124 -8.27 -21.08 -1.55
CA GLY A 124 -9.10 -19.98 -2.04
C GLY A 124 -9.15 -18.86 -1.02
N SER A 125 -8.01 -18.18 -0.85
CA SER A 125 -7.71 -17.02 0.01
C SER A 125 -8.10 -17.04 1.50
N GLY A 126 -9.12 -17.79 1.94
CA GLY A 126 -9.61 -17.74 3.32
C GLY A 126 -10.37 -16.47 3.69
N LEU A 127 -10.41 -15.52 2.76
CA LEU A 127 -10.90 -14.18 3.04
C LEU A 127 -12.39 -14.10 2.78
N ALA A 128 -13.07 -13.32 3.63
CA ALA A 128 -14.44 -12.93 3.38
C ALA A 128 -14.57 -12.19 2.01
N PRO A 129 -15.72 -12.24 1.35
CA PRO A 129 -15.96 -11.43 0.15
C PRO A 129 -15.94 -9.94 0.48
N TRP A 130 -15.66 -9.10 -0.51
CA TRP A 130 -15.86 -7.66 -0.38
C TRP A 130 -17.37 -7.35 -0.33
N PRO A 131 -17.86 -6.43 0.52
CA PRO A 131 -17.11 -5.56 1.45
C PRO A 131 -16.87 -6.14 2.85
N ALA A 132 -17.38 -7.35 3.15
CA ALA A 132 -17.28 -7.95 4.49
C ALA A 132 -15.84 -8.10 5.00
N ARG A 133 -14.88 -8.43 4.11
CA ARG A 133 -13.44 -8.52 4.45
C ARG A 133 -12.87 -7.28 5.12
N LEU A 134 -13.47 -6.10 4.92
CA LEU A 134 -12.99 -4.87 5.53
C LEU A 134 -13.09 -4.90 7.06
N THR A 135 -14.09 -5.60 7.60
CA THR A 135 -14.40 -5.65 9.04
C THR A 135 -14.34 -7.06 9.63
N THR A 136 -14.14 -8.09 8.80
CA THR A 136 -13.92 -9.47 9.27
C THR A 136 -12.45 -9.67 9.69
N PRO A 137 -12.18 -10.29 10.86
CA PRO A 137 -10.82 -10.65 11.26
C PRO A 137 -10.10 -11.50 10.19
N PRO A 138 -8.95 -11.07 9.65
CA PRO A 138 -8.20 -11.86 8.67
C PRO A 138 -7.65 -13.18 9.25
N PRO A 139 -7.56 -14.26 8.46
CA PRO A 139 -7.00 -15.55 8.92
C PRO A 139 -5.57 -15.44 9.45
N ARG A 140 -4.78 -14.52 8.90
CA ARG A 140 -3.36 -14.30 9.25
C ARG A 140 -3.14 -13.40 10.47
N LEU A 141 -4.18 -13.02 11.22
CA LEU A 141 -4.02 -12.20 12.43
C LEU A 141 -3.08 -12.86 13.46
N ALA A 142 -3.23 -14.18 13.63
CA ALA A 142 -2.44 -14.95 14.58
C ALA A 142 -0.93 -14.96 14.25
N ASP A 143 -0.56 -14.83 12.97
CA ASP A 143 0.85 -14.74 12.53
C ASP A 143 1.56 -13.51 13.10
N PHE A 144 0.80 -12.50 13.53
CA PHE A 144 1.28 -11.26 14.14
C PHE A 144 1.03 -11.21 15.66
N GLY A 145 0.54 -12.30 16.25
CA GLY A 145 0.21 -12.36 17.68
C GLY A 145 -1.07 -11.62 18.06
N TYR A 146 -1.94 -11.30 17.11
CA TYR A 146 -3.22 -10.63 17.37
C TYR A 146 -4.36 -11.64 17.52
N SER A 147 -5.21 -11.43 18.52
CA SER A 147 -6.48 -12.16 18.66
C SER A 147 -7.61 -11.47 17.89
N ASN A 148 -8.68 -12.20 17.60
CA ASN A 148 -9.89 -11.62 17.01
C ASN A 148 -10.49 -10.52 17.90
N GLU A 149 -10.44 -10.70 19.23
CA GLU A 149 -10.92 -9.70 20.19
C GLU A 149 -10.10 -8.40 20.13
N MET A 150 -8.77 -8.49 19.96
CA MET A 150 -7.92 -7.31 19.79
C MET A 150 -8.27 -6.56 18.50
N PHE A 151 -8.51 -7.29 17.40
CA PHE A 151 -8.92 -6.71 16.13
C PHE A 151 -10.28 -6.00 16.23
N GLU A 152 -11.26 -6.62 16.87
CA GLU A 152 -12.59 -6.04 17.07
C GLU A 152 -12.55 -4.77 17.93
N LYS A 153 -11.74 -4.77 19.01
CA LYS A 153 -11.53 -3.58 19.83
C LYS A 153 -10.85 -2.44 19.07
N ASP A 154 -9.82 -2.74 18.28
CA ASP A 154 -9.13 -1.75 17.44
C ASP A 154 -10.09 -1.16 16.40
N MET A 155 -10.91 -1.98 15.76
CA MET A 155 -11.95 -1.55 14.83
C MET A 155 -12.94 -0.58 15.47
N GLU A 156 -13.44 -0.90 16.66
CA GLU A 156 -14.42 -0.07 17.34
C GLU A 156 -13.81 1.25 17.82
N LEU A 157 -12.57 1.22 18.29
CA LEU A 157 -11.82 2.42 18.66
C LEU A 157 -11.63 3.36 17.46
N TRP A 158 -11.23 2.82 16.30
CA TRP A 158 -11.04 3.63 15.09
C TRP A 158 -12.34 4.16 14.52
N ARG A 159 -13.45 3.41 14.61
CA ARG A 159 -14.79 3.89 14.24
C ARG A 159 -15.14 5.16 15.01
N HIS A 160 -15.03 5.13 16.33
CA HIS A 160 -15.31 6.29 17.19
C HIS A 160 -14.37 7.47 16.91
N ARG A 161 -13.06 7.21 16.73
CA ARG A 161 -12.08 8.26 16.45
C ARG A 161 -12.35 8.95 15.12
N VAL A 162 -12.60 8.18 14.05
CA VAL A 162 -12.91 8.73 12.73
C VAL A 162 -14.21 9.53 12.76
N GLU A 163 -15.24 9.07 13.47
CA GLU A 163 -16.47 9.85 13.68
C GLU A 163 -16.17 11.20 14.35
N ASN A 164 -15.37 11.21 15.41
CA ASN A 164 -14.96 12.44 16.09
C ASN A 164 -14.14 13.37 15.18
N TYR A 165 -13.17 12.83 14.42
CA TYR A 165 -12.37 13.61 13.47
C TYR A 165 -13.26 14.26 12.42
N TRP A 166 -14.18 13.48 11.85
CA TRP A 166 -15.07 13.96 10.79
C TRP A 166 -16.05 15.01 11.31
N ASN A 167 -16.56 14.87 12.53
CA ASN A 167 -17.42 15.86 13.17
C ASN A 167 -16.71 17.21 13.37
N LEU A 168 -15.40 17.20 13.68
CA LEU A 168 -14.58 18.40 13.83
C LEU A 168 -14.20 19.04 12.48
N LEU A 169 -13.98 18.22 11.46
CA LEU A 169 -13.54 18.65 10.13
C LEU A 169 -14.69 19.14 9.25
N SER A 170 -15.80 18.40 9.19
CA SER A 170 -16.90 18.63 8.24
C SER A 170 -17.45 20.07 8.24
N PRO A 171 -17.55 20.79 9.39
CA PRO A 171 -18.00 22.18 9.38
C PRO A 171 -16.97 23.18 8.81
N LYS A 172 -15.71 22.77 8.65
CA LYS A 172 -14.56 23.62 8.28
C LYS A 172 -14.09 23.39 6.85
N ILE A 173 -14.62 22.37 6.16
CA ILE A 173 -14.21 21.97 4.81
C ILE A 173 -15.45 21.83 3.92
N GLU A 174 -15.30 22.10 2.63
CA GLU A 174 -16.37 21.84 1.68
C GLU A 174 -16.48 20.34 1.38
N SER A 175 -17.64 19.90 0.90
CA SER A 175 -17.79 18.51 0.46
C SER A 175 -16.81 18.21 -0.68
N ASN A 176 -16.23 17.01 -0.69
CA ASN A 176 -15.28 16.51 -1.69
C ASN A 176 -13.93 17.27 -1.77
N THR A 177 -13.59 18.11 -0.78
CA THR A 177 -12.24 18.70 -0.72
C THR A 177 -11.18 17.71 -0.27
N LEU A 178 -11.55 16.75 0.59
CA LEU A 178 -10.70 15.66 1.01
C LEU A 178 -11.04 14.44 0.16
N ARG A 179 -10.06 13.93 -0.59
CA ARG A 179 -10.21 12.74 -1.45
C ARG A 179 -9.09 11.74 -1.19
N ASN A 180 -7.88 12.24 -1.02
CA ASN A 180 -6.67 11.44 -0.92
C ASN A 180 -6.14 11.50 0.52
N VAL A 181 -6.34 10.44 1.30
CA VAL A 181 -5.86 10.36 2.68
C VAL A 181 -4.64 9.46 2.76
N MET A 182 -3.62 9.85 3.52
CA MET A 182 -2.52 8.97 3.89
C MET A 182 -2.63 8.64 5.37
N ASP A 183 -2.71 7.34 5.68
CA ASP A 183 -2.51 6.85 7.04
C ASP A 183 -1.04 6.47 7.19
N MET A 184 -0.27 7.31 7.87
CA MET A 184 1.18 7.19 7.94
C MET A 184 1.64 6.01 8.81
N LYS A 185 0.74 5.45 9.63
CA LYS A 185 1.00 4.30 10.50
C LYS A 185 -0.26 3.43 10.63
N ALA A 186 -0.54 2.68 9.58
CA ALA A 186 -1.83 2.00 9.44
C ALA A 186 -2.06 0.82 10.38
N ASN A 187 -1.00 0.23 10.97
CA ASN A 187 -1.09 -0.97 11.79
C ASN A 187 -1.92 -2.06 11.07
N MET A 188 -3.16 -2.34 11.51
CA MET A 188 -4.06 -3.32 10.88
C MET A 188 -4.93 -2.76 9.74
N GLY A 189 -4.92 -1.44 9.48
CA GLY A 189 -5.74 -0.76 8.46
C GLY A 189 -7.11 -0.29 8.96
N SER A 190 -7.32 -0.23 10.27
CA SER A 190 -8.65 0.03 10.86
C SER A 190 -9.12 1.49 10.71
N PHE A 191 -8.19 2.45 10.68
CA PHE A 191 -8.50 3.83 10.32
C PHE A 191 -9.12 3.93 8.92
N ALA A 192 -8.50 3.29 7.92
CA ALA A 192 -9.05 3.26 6.55
C ALA A 192 -10.38 2.51 6.47
N ALA A 193 -10.55 1.43 7.23
CA ALA A 193 -11.81 0.71 7.31
C ALA A 193 -12.95 1.53 7.92
N ALA A 194 -12.64 2.38 8.91
CA ALA A 194 -13.60 3.31 9.51
C ALA A 194 -14.01 4.44 8.55
N LEU A 195 -13.23 4.70 7.49
CA LEU A 195 -13.55 5.69 6.45
C LEU A 195 -14.38 5.13 5.28
N LYS A 196 -14.83 3.88 5.33
CA LYS A 196 -15.51 3.19 4.22
C LYS A 196 -16.74 3.93 3.65
N ASP A 197 -17.44 4.68 4.49
CA ASP A 197 -18.67 5.42 4.13
C ASP A 197 -18.37 6.89 3.77
N LYS A 198 -17.08 7.25 3.66
CA LYS A 198 -16.62 8.56 3.20
C LYS A 198 -16.12 8.43 1.76
N ASP A 199 -16.34 9.46 0.94
CA ASP A 199 -15.85 9.52 -0.44
C ASP A 199 -14.35 9.86 -0.49
N VAL A 200 -13.54 9.02 0.14
CA VAL A 200 -12.08 9.14 0.22
C VAL A 200 -11.45 7.78 -0.05
N TRP A 201 -10.24 7.78 -0.57
CA TRP A 201 -9.38 6.61 -0.54
C TRP A 201 -8.20 6.85 0.39
N VAL A 202 -7.68 5.77 0.96
CA VAL A 202 -6.62 5.83 1.97
C VAL A 202 -5.41 5.05 1.48
N MET A 203 -4.24 5.71 1.38
CA MET A 203 -2.96 5.02 1.32
C MET A 203 -2.56 4.60 2.74
N ASN A 204 -2.56 3.30 3.00
CA ASN A 204 -2.13 2.76 4.28
C ASN A 204 -0.61 2.54 4.26
N VAL A 205 0.13 3.21 5.13
CA VAL A 205 1.58 3.06 5.23
C VAL A 205 1.94 2.25 6.47
N VAL A 206 2.71 1.18 6.27
CA VAL A 206 3.29 0.38 7.35
C VAL A 206 4.76 0.79 7.49
N PRO A 207 5.17 1.36 8.63
CA PRO A 207 6.57 1.69 8.86
C PRO A 207 7.46 0.43 8.81
N GLU A 208 8.64 0.53 8.21
CA GLU A 208 9.55 -0.63 8.04
C GLU A 208 10.18 -1.13 9.35
N ASP A 209 10.18 -0.30 10.38
CA ASP A 209 10.78 -0.52 11.70
C ASP A 209 9.89 -1.36 12.64
N GLY A 210 8.67 -1.67 12.22
CA GLY A 210 7.72 -2.48 12.98
C GLY A 210 7.39 -3.83 12.34
N PRO A 211 6.44 -4.58 12.92
CA PRO A 211 5.87 -5.76 12.29
C PRO A 211 5.29 -5.37 10.91
N ASN A 212 5.63 -6.15 9.88
CA ASN A 212 5.12 -5.92 8.54
C ASN A 212 3.66 -6.37 8.40
N THR A 213 2.75 -5.60 9.01
CA THR A 213 1.30 -5.83 9.01
C THR A 213 0.65 -5.56 7.64
N LEU A 214 1.43 -5.25 6.61
CA LEU A 214 0.92 -4.99 5.27
C LEU A 214 0.10 -6.15 4.71
N LYS A 215 0.43 -7.39 5.11
CA LYS A 215 -0.37 -8.59 4.79
C LYS A 215 -1.83 -8.46 5.27
N LEU A 216 -2.05 -7.95 6.48
CA LEU A 216 -3.38 -7.78 7.07
C LEU A 216 -4.18 -6.71 6.31
N ILE A 217 -3.51 -5.62 5.90
CA ILE A 217 -4.13 -4.56 5.08
C ILE A 217 -4.65 -5.15 3.75
N TYR A 218 -3.82 -5.92 3.03
CA TYR A 218 -4.23 -6.54 1.76
C TYR A 218 -5.30 -7.63 1.93
N ASP A 219 -5.31 -8.35 3.06
CA ASP A 219 -6.36 -9.33 3.35
C ASP A 219 -7.73 -8.68 3.59
N ARG A 220 -7.73 -7.45 4.08
CA ARG A 220 -8.94 -6.65 4.25
C ARG A 220 -9.42 -5.99 2.95
N GLY A 221 -8.71 -6.19 1.83
CA GLY A 221 -8.99 -5.54 0.55
C GLY A 221 -8.57 -4.06 0.49
N LEU A 222 -7.76 -3.62 1.45
CA LEU A 222 -7.18 -2.28 1.47
C LEU A 222 -5.86 -2.26 0.70
N ILE A 223 -5.44 -1.07 0.30
CA ILE A 223 -4.16 -0.84 -0.37
C ILE A 223 -3.16 -0.21 0.59
N GLY A 224 -1.89 -0.54 0.42
CA GLY A 224 -0.85 0.07 1.23
C GLY A 224 0.56 -0.20 0.73
N SER A 225 1.52 0.44 1.40
CA SER A 225 2.95 0.36 1.15
C SER A 225 3.74 0.25 2.44
N ILE A 226 4.96 -0.29 2.37
CA ILE A 226 5.95 -0.14 3.44
C ILE A 226 6.75 1.14 3.18
N HIS A 227 7.13 1.87 4.23
CA HIS A 227 7.99 3.05 4.09
C HIS A 227 8.93 3.25 5.28
N ASN A 228 10.13 3.76 5.00
CA ASN A 228 11.05 4.29 6.00
C ASN A 228 10.82 5.79 6.18
N TRP A 229 10.26 6.22 7.31
CA TRP A 229 10.03 7.64 7.56
C TRP A 229 11.31 8.48 7.74
N CYS A 230 12.49 7.86 7.83
CA CYS A 230 13.79 8.56 7.73
C CYS A 230 14.17 8.88 6.27
N GLU A 231 13.49 8.28 5.28
CA GLU A 231 13.64 8.57 3.87
C GLU A 231 12.46 9.41 3.35
N ALA A 232 12.72 10.18 2.29
CA ALA A 232 11.66 10.90 1.60
C ALA A 232 10.66 9.91 1.00
N TYR A 233 9.38 10.04 1.38
CA TYR A 233 8.32 9.25 0.75
C TYR A 233 8.18 9.70 -0.70
N SER A 234 8.48 8.78 -1.63
CA SER A 234 8.41 9.03 -3.06
C SER A 234 6.96 9.22 -3.51
N THR A 235 6.49 10.47 -3.39
CA THR A 235 5.19 10.95 -3.83
C THR A 235 5.39 11.98 -4.93
N TYR A 236 4.40 12.12 -5.81
CA TYR A 236 4.37 13.27 -6.70
C TYR A 236 3.95 14.54 -5.94
N PRO A 237 4.38 15.73 -6.38
CA PRO A 237 4.01 16.99 -5.74
C PRO A 237 2.48 17.13 -5.69
N ARG A 238 1.91 17.13 -4.47
CA ARG A 238 0.46 17.16 -4.15
C ARG A 238 -0.26 15.82 -4.35
N THR A 239 0.06 14.85 -3.49
CA THR A 239 -0.58 13.53 -3.50
C THR A 239 -1.73 13.38 -2.49
N TYR A 240 -1.62 13.98 -1.30
CA TYR A 240 -2.57 13.75 -0.20
C TYR A 240 -3.16 15.06 0.35
N ASP A 241 -4.46 15.04 0.61
CA ASP A 241 -5.23 16.14 1.18
C ASP A 241 -5.23 16.11 2.71
N LEU A 242 -5.12 14.91 3.29
CA LEU A 242 -5.07 14.68 4.74
C LEU A 242 -3.99 13.66 5.06
N LEU A 243 -3.12 14.02 6.02
CA LEU A 243 -2.13 13.12 6.61
C LEU A 243 -2.59 12.76 8.02
N HIS A 244 -2.80 11.47 8.25
CA HIS A 244 -3.08 10.93 9.57
C HIS A 244 -1.77 10.37 10.16
N ALA A 245 -1.28 11.02 11.21
CA ALA A 245 0.06 10.80 11.78
C ALA A 245 0.02 10.28 13.23
N TRP A 246 -0.87 9.33 13.53
CA TRP A 246 -1.00 8.75 14.86
C TRP A 246 0.28 7.99 15.27
N LEU A 247 0.88 8.38 16.40
CA LEU A 247 2.10 7.78 16.97
C LEU A 247 3.29 7.66 15.99
N VAL A 248 3.36 8.52 14.98
CA VAL A 248 4.50 8.55 14.05
C VAL A 248 5.73 9.12 14.74
N PHE A 249 5.57 10.22 15.49
CA PHE A 249 6.71 10.92 16.12
C PHE A 249 7.21 10.27 17.41
N SER A 250 6.33 9.65 18.20
CA SER A 250 6.72 8.95 19.43
C SER A 250 7.72 7.81 19.18
N ASP A 251 7.67 7.20 17.99
CA ASP A 251 8.62 6.15 17.59
C ASP A 251 9.92 6.72 17.03
N LEU A 252 9.88 7.91 16.42
CA LEU A 252 11.10 8.61 15.97
C LEU A 252 11.92 9.10 17.17
N GLU A 253 11.27 9.60 18.23
CA GLU A 253 11.94 10.00 19.48
C GLU A 253 12.61 8.81 20.17
N LYS A 254 11.95 7.63 20.19
CA LYS A 254 12.57 6.39 20.67
C LYS A 254 13.82 6.01 19.89
N LYS A 255 13.89 6.29 18.57
CA LYS A 255 15.08 6.02 17.75
C LYS A 255 16.25 6.94 18.07
N GLU A 256 15.99 8.22 18.34
CA GLU A 256 17.04 9.15 18.81
C GLU A 256 17.57 8.74 20.18
N LEU A 257 16.69 8.23 21.05
CA LEU A 257 17.06 7.72 22.38
C LEU A 257 17.81 6.38 22.33
N VAL A 258 17.50 5.46 21.40
CA VAL A 258 18.25 4.19 21.25
C VAL A 258 19.69 4.42 20.77
N ALA A 259 19.98 5.55 20.09
CA ALA A 259 21.35 5.99 19.81
C ALA A 259 22.09 6.53 21.05
N VAL A 260 21.39 6.75 22.17
CA VAL A 260 21.90 7.29 23.43
C VAL A 260 21.31 6.51 24.62
N SER A 261 21.77 5.27 24.79
CA SER A 261 21.64 4.42 26.00
C SER A 261 20.26 3.83 26.38
N ASP A 262 20.38 2.67 27.06
CA ASP A 262 19.39 1.65 27.38
C ASP A 262 18.43 1.99 28.55
N SER A 263 17.24 1.38 28.50
CA SER A 263 16.13 1.40 29.49
C SER A 263 15.37 2.74 29.62
N SER A 264 14.05 2.80 29.66
CA SER A 264 13.11 1.95 30.40
C SER A 264 11.67 2.14 29.89
N SER A 265 10.82 1.21 30.32
CA SER A 265 9.38 1.09 30.10
C SER A 265 8.60 2.39 30.28
N ASP A 266 7.53 2.58 29.49
CA ASP A 266 6.35 3.23 30.09
C ASP A 266 5.01 2.76 29.53
N SER A 267 4.06 2.85 30.45
CA SER A 267 2.69 2.33 30.46
C SER A 267 1.70 3.21 29.69
N ASP A 268 0.90 2.59 28.81
CA ASP A 268 -0.21 3.26 28.11
C ASP A 268 -1.35 3.54 29.10
N GLN A 269 -1.36 4.75 29.67
CA GLN A 269 -2.55 5.30 30.29
C GLN A 269 -3.42 5.97 29.22
N ASP A 270 -4.69 5.55 29.20
CA ASP A 270 -5.80 6.06 28.40
C ASP A 270 -6.03 7.56 28.73
N GLY A 271 -5.25 8.42 28.08
CA GLY A 271 -5.32 9.86 28.20
C GLY A 271 -6.24 10.44 27.12
N ASP A 272 -7.11 11.38 27.52
CA ASP A 272 -8.01 12.17 26.70
C ASP A 272 -7.60 12.23 25.22
N ASN A 273 -8.53 11.92 24.31
CA ASN A 273 -8.33 11.99 22.86
C ASN A 273 -8.14 13.46 22.41
N VAL A 274 -6.98 14.05 22.71
CA VAL A 274 -6.58 15.37 22.22
C VAL A 274 -6.22 15.20 20.74
N VAL A 275 -7.07 15.73 19.87
CA VAL A 275 -6.87 15.70 18.42
C VAL A 275 -6.30 17.05 17.97
N LEU A 276 -5.09 17.05 17.44
CA LEU A 276 -4.48 18.22 16.80
C LEU A 276 -4.70 18.17 15.29
N ILE A 277 -5.49 19.11 14.76
CA ILE A 277 -5.72 19.25 13.32
C ILE A 277 -5.08 20.55 12.84
N ILE A 278 -4.06 20.44 11.99
CA ILE A 278 -3.35 21.58 11.42
C ILE A 278 -3.78 21.75 9.96
N GLN A 279 -4.43 22.87 9.64
CA GLN A 279 -4.69 23.22 8.25
C GLN A 279 -3.50 24.00 7.69
N LYS A 280 -2.80 23.43 6.71
CA LYS A 280 -1.75 24.14 5.98
C LYS A 280 -2.38 25.25 5.13
N LYS A 281 -2.22 26.51 5.54
CA LYS A 281 -2.40 27.67 4.63
C LYS A 281 -1.14 27.79 3.80
N ILE A 282 -1.27 27.91 2.48
CA ILE A 282 -0.16 27.97 1.51
C ILE A 282 0.93 28.91 2.04
N TRP A 283 2.19 28.44 2.07
CA TRP A 283 3.34 29.32 2.17
C TRP A 283 3.38 30.11 0.86
N LEU A 284 2.72 31.26 0.81
CA LEU A 284 2.96 32.23 -0.25
C LEU A 284 4.38 32.75 -0.01
N THR A 285 5.37 32.16 -0.68
CA THR A 285 6.64 32.83 -0.90
C THR A 285 6.41 33.94 -1.93
N SER A 286 5.68 34.99 -1.55
CA SER A 286 5.60 36.23 -2.31
C SER A 286 6.23 37.41 -1.58
N ASP A 287 6.56 37.29 -0.29
CA ASP A 287 7.23 38.37 0.42
C ASP A 287 8.72 38.09 0.48
N SER A 288 9.39 38.49 -0.59
CA SER A 288 10.73 39.07 -0.49
C SER A 288 10.63 40.20 0.54
N LEU A 289 10.98 39.92 1.80
CA LEU A 289 11.36 40.95 2.76
C LEU A 289 12.68 41.56 2.29
N ARG A 290 12.58 42.49 1.34
CA ARG A 290 13.35 43.72 1.44
C ARG A 290 12.58 44.58 2.42
N ASP A 291 13.21 44.92 3.52
CA ASP A 291 13.16 46.30 3.98
C ASP A 291 14.51 46.68 4.54
N SER A 292 15.13 47.59 3.80
CA SER A 292 16.16 48.50 4.27
C SER A 292 15.47 49.66 4.98
N GLU A 293 15.81 49.87 6.25
CA GLU A 293 16.16 51.18 6.81
C GLU A 293 17.38 51.02 7.72
#